data_AF-I0JIP1-F1
#
_entry.id   AF-I0JIP1-F1
#
_cell.length_a   1.000
_cell.length_b   1.000
_cell.length_c   1.000
_cell.angle_alpha   90.00
_cell.angle_beta   90.00
_cell.angle_gamma   90.00
#
_symmetry.space_group_name_H-M   'P 1'
#
loop_
_entity.id
_entity.type
_entity.pdbx_description
1 polymer ?
#
loop_
_entity_poly.entity_id
_entity_poly.type
_entity_poly.pdbx_seq_one_letter_code
_entity_poly.pdbx_strand_id
1 'polypeptide(L)'
;MKKPTNVLAEGTTKKYLIGLSAMAVAFLFFLFSGFLFGDEDHSEIQQTPLDEPLHLRGAGDLVVEEWTYNPSKNLMIVTLKVNKSTSILNDTLSFVAQEKEHPNRELPTHVEYHDDQRYVVSIQQVSPSFDVMALDIAKEKNEHFAPETEGQASLKGGEEKEELARIYTDQREVQQDQTLSLQTEQEYEVAAISQDIKQAQQEVVDKEKQIQKIDEQLKKMNQEMVELESQQMYETEEEKEKTTARIDQLENEVDRFQRETTEHETTIQTLQEKIKMLKEKREMMES
;
A
#
# COMPACT_ATOMS: atom_id res chain seq x y z
N MET A 1 -9.65 -86.89 -32.24
CA MET A 1 -9.59 -85.44 -32.56
C MET A 1 -8.53 -84.80 -31.68
N LYS A 2 -7.50 -84.18 -32.27
CA LYS A 2 -6.41 -83.51 -31.55
C LYS A 2 -6.92 -82.23 -30.89
N LYS A 3 -6.72 -82.06 -29.58
CA LYS A 3 -6.87 -80.76 -28.88
C LYS A 3 -5.59 -79.95 -29.11
N PRO A 4 -5.65 -78.64 -29.42
CA PRO A 4 -4.45 -77.82 -29.45
C PRO A 4 -4.09 -77.40 -28.02
N THR A 5 -2.86 -77.71 -27.61
CA THR A 5 -2.18 -77.12 -26.46
C THR A 5 -1.81 -75.67 -26.78
N ASN A 6 -2.52 -74.72 -26.18
CA ASN A 6 -2.07 -73.33 -26.11
C ASN A 6 -0.98 -73.23 -25.04
N VAL A 7 0.28 -73.24 -25.49
CA VAL A 7 1.42 -72.86 -24.65
C VAL A 7 1.37 -71.34 -24.52
N LEU A 8 0.81 -70.84 -23.42
CA LEU A 8 1.04 -69.46 -23.02
C LEU A 8 2.50 -69.36 -22.61
N ALA A 9 3.31 -68.70 -23.44
CA ALA A 9 4.73 -68.52 -23.20
C ALA A 9 4.95 -67.82 -21.84
N GLU A 10 5.60 -68.50 -20.90
CA GLU A 10 5.86 -68.04 -19.52
C GLU A 10 6.56 -66.66 -19.44
N GLY A 11 7.18 -66.21 -20.54
CA GLY A 11 7.81 -64.90 -20.69
C GLY A 11 6.87 -63.74 -20.97
N THR A 12 5.63 -63.95 -21.42
CA THR A 12 4.66 -62.86 -21.64
C THR A 12 3.98 -62.44 -20.33
N THR A 13 3.75 -63.39 -19.42
CA THR A 13 3.13 -63.12 -18.11
C THR A 13 4.04 -62.27 -17.22
N LYS A 14 5.36 -62.54 -17.19
CA LYS A 14 6.33 -61.71 -16.44
C LYS A 14 6.46 -60.29 -17.02
N LYS A 15 6.50 -60.15 -18.34
CA LYS A 15 6.53 -58.84 -19.01
C LYS A 15 5.25 -58.03 -18.76
N TYR A 16 4.10 -58.69 -18.75
CA TYR A 16 2.82 -58.08 -18.40
C TYR A 16 2.79 -57.63 -16.94
N LEU A 17 3.29 -58.45 -16.01
CA LEU A 17 3.33 -58.14 -14.58
C LEU A 17 4.31 -56.98 -14.27
N ILE A 18 5.45 -56.93 -14.96
CA ILE A 18 6.39 -55.79 -14.91
C ILE A 18 5.73 -54.53 -15.50
N GLY A 19 5.05 -54.64 -16.64
CA GLY A 19 4.32 -53.52 -17.24
C GLY A 19 3.19 -53.00 -16.33
N LEU A 20 2.45 -53.90 -15.69
CA LEU A 20 1.38 -53.55 -14.74
C LEU A 20 1.96 -52.88 -13.50
N SER A 21 3.08 -53.38 -12.97
CA SER A 21 3.77 -52.77 -11.82
C SER A 21 4.33 -51.40 -12.16
N ALA A 22 4.93 -51.22 -13.34
CA ALA A 22 5.42 -49.92 -13.80
C ALA A 22 4.27 -48.92 -13.97
N MET A 23 3.13 -49.38 -14.51
CA MET A 23 1.93 -48.55 -14.64
C MET A 23 1.34 -48.19 -13.29
N ALA A 24 1.31 -49.11 -12.32
CA ALA A 24 0.86 -48.84 -10.96
C ALA A 24 1.76 -47.84 -10.23
N VAL A 25 3.10 -47.97 -10.37
CA VAL A 25 4.06 -47.02 -9.78
C VAL A 25 3.95 -45.64 -10.43
N ALA A 26 3.80 -45.57 -11.76
CA ALA A 26 3.56 -44.31 -12.45
C ALA A 26 2.23 -43.68 -12.00
N PHE A 27 1.16 -44.48 -11.85
CA PHE A 27 -0.13 -43.99 -11.39
C PHE A 27 -0.07 -43.48 -9.94
N LEU A 28 0.63 -44.21 -9.05
CA LEU A 28 0.89 -43.75 -7.69
C LEU A 28 1.73 -42.47 -7.70
N PHE A 29 2.74 -42.35 -8.57
CA PHE A 29 3.51 -41.13 -8.73
C PHE A 29 2.61 -39.95 -9.14
N PHE A 30 1.65 -40.12 -10.06
CA PHE A 30 0.70 -39.07 -10.42
C PHE A 30 -0.34 -38.75 -9.33
N LEU A 31 -0.74 -39.73 -8.52
CA LEU A 31 -1.67 -39.50 -7.40
C LEU A 31 -0.99 -38.83 -6.20
N PHE A 32 0.28 -39.13 -5.97
CA PHE A 32 1.08 -38.55 -4.89
C PHE A 32 1.99 -37.40 -5.36
N SER A 33 1.99 -37.02 -6.64
CA SER A 33 2.82 -35.93 -7.14
C SER A 33 2.43 -34.60 -6.50
N GLY A 34 1.14 -34.37 -6.25
CA GLY A 34 0.69 -33.19 -5.51
C GLY A 34 1.13 -33.16 -4.04
N PHE A 35 1.51 -34.31 -3.46
CA PHE A 35 2.06 -34.39 -2.10
C PHE A 35 3.60 -34.31 -2.08
N LEU A 36 4.29 -34.82 -3.11
CA LEU A 36 5.76 -34.81 -3.22
C LEU A 36 6.31 -33.52 -3.85
N PHE A 37 5.55 -32.89 -4.73
CA PHE A 37 5.88 -31.63 -5.40
C PHE A 37 4.86 -30.57 -5.01
N GLY A 38 4.54 -30.49 -3.71
CA GLY A 38 3.51 -29.61 -3.17
C GLY A 38 3.35 -28.33 -3.97
N ASP A 39 2.11 -28.02 -4.34
CA ASP A 39 1.71 -26.65 -4.70
C ASP A 39 1.90 -25.77 -3.45
N GLU A 40 3.15 -25.59 -3.02
CA GLU A 40 3.56 -24.48 -2.19
C GLU A 40 3.72 -23.31 -3.17
N ASP A 41 2.79 -22.35 -3.07
CA ASP A 41 2.92 -21.00 -3.61
C ASP A 41 2.90 -20.82 -5.13
N HIS A 42 1.81 -21.26 -5.78
CA HIS A 42 1.46 -20.79 -7.13
C HIS A 42 0.25 -19.85 -7.18
N SER A 43 -0.35 -19.52 -6.03
CA SER A 43 -1.34 -18.44 -5.96
C SER A 43 -0.65 -17.09 -6.05
N GLU A 44 -1.19 -16.22 -6.92
CA GLU A 44 -0.78 -14.82 -7.02
C GLU A 44 -0.88 -14.15 -5.64
N ILE A 45 0.19 -13.45 -5.25
CA ILE A 45 0.24 -12.70 -3.98
C ILE A 45 -0.86 -11.65 -3.98
N GLN A 46 -1.75 -11.70 -3.00
CA GLN A 46 -2.88 -10.79 -2.90
C GLN A 46 -2.64 -9.77 -1.79
N GLN A 47 -1.89 -8.74 -2.15
CA GLN A 47 -1.54 -7.66 -1.24
C GLN A 47 -2.01 -6.33 -1.86
N THR A 48 -2.77 -5.54 -1.09
CA THR A 48 -2.96 -4.14 -1.44
C THR A 48 -1.60 -3.43 -1.26
N PRO A 49 -1.10 -2.71 -2.28
CA PRO A 49 0.17 -1.99 -2.17
C PRO A 49 0.19 -1.05 -0.97
N LEU A 50 1.29 -1.08 -0.21
CA LEU A 50 1.52 -0.17 0.90
C LEU A 50 1.96 1.19 0.37
N ASP A 51 1.63 2.26 1.10
CA ASP A 51 1.99 3.65 0.78
C ASP A 51 1.49 4.17 -0.59
N GLU A 52 0.55 3.48 -1.22
CA GLU A 52 -0.08 3.91 -2.48
C GLU A 52 -1.55 4.32 -2.26
N PRO A 53 -2.03 5.39 -2.93
CA PRO A 53 -3.41 5.83 -2.80
C PRO A 53 -4.39 4.88 -3.49
N LEU A 54 -5.34 4.38 -2.73
CA LEU A 54 -6.52 3.64 -3.16
C LEU A 54 -7.74 4.56 -3.16
N HIS A 55 -8.36 4.74 -4.32
CA HIS A 55 -9.53 5.59 -4.44
C HIS A 55 -10.77 4.95 -3.80
N LEU A 56 -11.36 5.63 -2.81
CA LEU A 56 -12.63 5.25 -2.20
C LEU A 56 -13.79 5.82 -3.04
N ARG A 57 -14.82 5.01 -3.29
CA ARG A 57 -15.96 5.39 -4.13
C ARG A 57 -16.66 6.66 -3.63
N GLY A 58 -16.32 7.81 -4.22
CA GLY A 58 -16.88 9.12 -3.86
C GLY A 58 -16.51 9.61 -2.46
N ALA A 59 -15.60 8.92 -1.78
CA ALA A 59 -15.26 9.10 -0.37
C ALA A 59 -13.84 9.67 -0.14
N GLY A 60 -13.09 9.89 -1.23
CA GLY A 60 -11.71 10.37 -1.17
C GLY A 60 -10.73 9.23 -1.41
N ASP A 61 -9.56 9.30 -0.78
CA ASP A 61 -8.49 8.32 -0.98
C ASP A 61 -8.06 7.71 0.36
N LEU A 62 -7.63 6.45 0.30
CA LEU A 62 -7.12 5.69 1.43
C LEU A 62 -5.75 5.13 1.09
N VAL A 63 -4.80 5.23 2.02
CA VAL A 63 -3.47 4.65 1.93
C VAL A 63 -3.34 3.64 3.06
N VAL A 64 -2.88 2.44 2.72
CA VAL A 64 -2.49 1.43 3.71
C VAL A 64 -1.04 1.72 4.10
N GLU A 65 -0.78 2.17 5.32
CA GLU A 65 0.59 2.44 5.78
C GLU A 65 1.29 1.13 6.17
N GLU A 66 0.62 0.28 6.94
CA GLU A 66 1.22 -0.96 7.43
C GLU A 66 0.17 -2.00 7.86
N TRP A 67 0.58 -3.26 7.78
CA TRP A 67 -0.08 -4.41 8.40
C TRP A 67 0.94 -5.13 9.27
N THR A 68 0.65 -5.28 10.56
CA THR A 68 1.50 -6.03 11.49
C THR A 68 0.72 -7.17 12.14
N TYR A 69 1.29 -8.37 12.15
CA TYR A 69 0.66 -9.57 12.68
C TYR A 69 1.47 -10.25 13.78
N ASN A 70 0.77 -10.66 14.84
CA ASN A 70 1.29 -11.49 15.92
C ASN A 70 0.63 -12.87 15.92
N PRO A 71 1.31 -13.91 15.41
CA PRO A 71 0.76 -15.27 15.39
C PRO A 71 0.61 -15.90 16.77
N SER A 72 1.37 -15.44 17.77
CA SER A 72 1.26 -15.96 19.13
C SER A 72 0.03 -15.43 19.87
N LYS A 73 -0.46 -14.25 19.48
CA LYS A 73 -1.64 -13.59 20.07
C LYS A 73 -2.87 -13.62 19.17
N ASN A 74 -2.76 -14.15 17.95
CA ASN A 74 -3.81 -14.12 16.93
C ASN A 74 -4.35 -12.69 16.71
N LEU A 75 -3.45 -11.71 16.70
CA LEU A 75 -3.75 -10.28 16.65
C LEU A 75 -3.06 -9.66 15.44
N MET A 76 -3.83 -8.95 14.64
CA MET A 76 -3.34 -8.14 13.53
C MET A 76 -3.72 -6.68 13.77
N ILE A 77 -2.83 -5.75 13.45
CA ILE A 77 -3.10 -4.32 13.48
C ILE A 77 -2.81 -3.77 12.08
N VAL A 78 -3.73 -2.96 11.58
CA VAL A 78 -3.57 -2.21 10.34
C VAL A 78 -3.67 -0.72 10.61
N THR A 79 -2.72 0.03 10.06
CA THR A 79 -2.69 1.49 10.12
C THR A 79 -3.05 2.04 8.75
N LEU A 80 -4.08 2.88 8.71
CA LEU A 80 -4.66 3.45 7.50
C LEU A 80 -4.57 4.96 7.57
N LYS A 81 -4.19 5.59 6.46
CA LYS A 81 -4.29 7.03 6.27
C LYS A 81 -5.44 7.32 5.31
N VAL A 82 -6.36 8.20 5.70
CA VAL A 82 -7.58 8.50 4.97
C VAL A 82 -7.59 9.99 4.64
N ASN A 83 -7.67 10.32 3.36
CA ASN A 83 -7.95 11.66 2.89
C ASN A 83 -9.42 11.74 2.47
N LYS A 84 -10.28 12.06 3.43
CA LYS A 84 -11.73 12.09 3.22
C LYS A 84 -12.12 13.20 2.25
N SER A 85 -12.99 12.87 1.31
CA SER A 85 -13.65 13.88 0.49
C SER A 85 -14.60 14.74 1.33
N THR A 86 -14.97 15.91 0.80
CA THR A 86 -15.94 16.81 1.46
C THR A 86 -17.29 16.13 1.71
N SER A 87 -17.67 15.14 0.89
CA SER A 87 -18.94 14.39 1.04
C SER A 87 -18.96 13.46 2.25
N ILE A 88 -17.80 13.05 2.78
CA ILE A 88 -17.72 12.16 3.95
C ILE A 88 -16.84 12.69 5.09
N LEU A 89 -16.49 13.97 5.06
CA LEU A 89 -15.50 14.56 5.99
C LEU A 89 -15.82 14.28 7.46
N ASN A 90 -17.11 14.32 7.82
CA ASN A 90 -17.59 14.14 9.20
C ASN A 90 -18.05 12.70 9.50
N ASP A 91 -17.99 11.80 8.52
CA ASP A 91 -18.45 10.43 8.72
C ASP A 91 -17.33 9.56 9.31
N THR A 92 -17.73 8.63 10.18
CA THR A 92 -16.86 7.56 10.67
C THR A 92 -16.86 6.40 9.69
N LEU A 93 -15.72 5.72 9.60
CA LEU A 93 -15.59 4.50 8.82
C LEU A 93 -15.76 3.29 9.73
N SER A 94 -16.43 2.27 9.19
CA SER A 94 -16.60 0.97 9.83
C SER A 94 -15.78 -0.08 9.08
N PHE A 95 -15.29 -1.07 9.82
CA PHE A 95 -14.35 -2.06 9.32
C PHE A 95 -14.84 -3.47 9.65
N VAL A 96 -14.75 -4.37 8.67
CA VAL A 96 -15.08 -5.79 8.85
C VAL A 96 -13.97 -6.64 8.26
N ALA A 97 -13.33 -7.45 9.08
CA ALA A 97 -12.25 -8.33 8.65
C ALA A 97 -12.73 -9.77 8.43
N GLN A 98 -12.21 -10.42 7.40
CA GLN A 98 -12.52 -11.81 7.05
C GLN A 98 -11.28 -12.50 6.49
N GLU A 99 -11.04 -13.75 6.89
CA GLU A 99 -10.08 -14.61 6.21
C GLU A 99 -10.69 -15.07 4.89
N LYS A 100 -9.95 -14.98 3.78
CA LYS A 100 -10.46 -15.33 2.45
C LYS A 100 -10.88 -16.80 2.35
N GLU A 101 -10.22 -17.69 3.09
CA GLU A 101 -10.57 -19.12 3.20
C GLU A 101 -11.90 -19.36 3.92
N HIS A 102 -12.33 -18.39 4.74
CA HIS A 102 -13.52 -18.44 5.57
C HIS A 102 -14.37 -17.17 5.41
N PRO A 103 -14.89 -16.89 4.18
CA PRO A 103 -15.51 -15.60 3.84
C PRO A 103 -16.84 -15.32 4.57
N ASN A 104 -17.41 -16.32 5.24
CA ASN A 104 -18.63 -16.19 6.04
C ASN A 104 -18.34 -15.98 7.54
N ARG A 105 -17.06 -15.91 7.93
CA ARG A 105 -16.62 -15.72 9.31
C ARG A 105 -16.01 -14.32 9.42
N GLU A 106 -16.77 -13.40 9.97
CA GLU A 106 -16.25 -12.10 10.39
C GLU A 106 -15.38 -12.27 11.63
N LEU A 107 -14.22 -11.61 11.62
CA LEU A 107 -13.32 -11.56 12.76
C LEU A 107 -13.63 -10.33 13.63
N PRO A 108 -13.49 -10.44 14.96
CA PRO A 108 -13.65 -9.29 15.84
C PRO A 108 -12.69 -8.17 15.44
N THR A 109 -13.25 -7.03 15.06
CA THR A 109 -12.54 -5.88 14.52
C THR A 109 -12.86 -4.65 15.36
N HIS A 110 -11.85 -3.88 15.76
CA HIS A 110 -12.03 -2.68 16.58
C HIS A 110 -11.18 -1.51 16.09
N VAL A 111 -11.72 -0.30 16.13
CA VAL A 111 -10.95 0.92 15.89
C VAL A 111 -10.29 1.30 17.22
N GLU A 112 -8.98 1.10 17.32
CA GLU A 112 -8.21 1.36 18.55
C GLU A 112 -7.82 2.83 18.67
N TYR A 113 -7.65 3.50 17.53
CA TYR A 113 -7.35 4.92 17.45
C TYR A 113 -7.86 5.47 16.13
N HIS A 114 -8.38 6.69 16.14
CA HIS A 114 -8.62 7.45 14.91
C HIS A 114 -8.50 8.95 15.15
N ASP A 115 -8.09 9.66 14.10
CA ASP A 115 -8.18 11.10 13.99
C ASP A 115 -8.76 11.47 12.61
N ASP A 116 -8.65 12.74 12.21
CA ASP A 116 -9.17 13.22 10.93
C ASP A 116 -8.54 12.51 9.71
N GLN A 117 -7.32 11.99 9.85
CA GLN A 117 -6.52 11.46 8.75
C GLN A 117 -6.05 10.02 8.96
N ARG A 118 -6.22 9.42 10.13
CA ARG A 118 -5.66 8.11 10.46
C ARG A 118 -6.67 7.22 11.16
N TYR A 119 -6.62 5.93 10.85
CA TYR A 119 -7.29 4.87 11.60
C TYR A 119 -6.28 3.78 11.95
N VAL A 120 -6.32 3.31 13.19
CA VAL A 120 -5.64 2.10 13.63
C VAL A 120 -6.70 1.08 13.98
N VAL A 121 -6.72 -0.03 13.26
CA VAL A 121 -7.75 -1.06 13.40
C VAL A 121 -7.09 -2.35 13.88
N SER A 122 -7.61 -2.91 14.96
CA SER A 122 -7.23 -4.25 15.43
C SER A 122 -8.17 -5.30 14.87
N ILE A 123 -7.61 -6.46 14.54
CA ILE A 123 -8.32 -7.65 14.11
C ILE A 123 -7.86 -8.79 15.00
N GLN A 124 -8.79 -9.38 15.73
CA GLN A 124 -8.52 -10.44 16.69
C GLN A 124 -8.93 -11.80 16.12
N GLN A 125 -8.39 -12.86 16.71
CA GLN A 125 -8.67 -14.25 16.33
C GLN A 125 -8.24 -14.60 14.90
N VAL A 126 -7.26 -13.89 14.36
CA VAL A 126 -6.63 -14.21 13.07
C VAL A 126 -5.86 -15.52 13.20
N SER A 127 -6.19 -16.48 12.35
CA SER A 127 -5.56 -17.79 12.29
C SER A 127 -4.05 -17.67 12.07
N PRO A 128 -3.19 -18.42 12.79
CA PRO A 128 -1.75 -18.50 12.52
C PRO A 128 -1.38 -18.99 11.12
N SER A 129 -2.34 -19.55 10.38
CA SER A 129 -2.18 -20.08 9.03
C SER A 129 -3.17 -19.46 8.04
N PHE A 130 -3.57 -18.20 8.24
CA PHE A 130 -4.41 -17.50 7.26
C PHE A 130 -3.65 -17.35 5.94
N ASP A 131 -4.29 -17.52 4.77
CA ASP A 131 -3.64 -17.25 3.47
C ASP A 131 -3.71 -15.75 3.13
N VAL A 132 -4.94 -15.22 3.06
CA VAL A 132 -5.22 -13.81 2.76
C VAL A 132 -6.25 -13.27 3.73
N MET A 133 -5.98 -12.11 4.30
CA MET A 133 -6.93 -11.32 5.09
C MET A 133 -7.57 -10.26 4.20
N ALA A 134 -8.89 -10.14 4.25
CA ALA A 134 -9.64 -9.05 3.63
C ALA A 134 -10.18 -8.11 4.72
N LEU A 135 -10.17 -6.81 4.45
CA LEU A 135 -10.80 -5.79 5.29
C LEU A 135 -11.73 -4.93 4.45
N ASP A 136 -13.01 -5.02 4.76
CA ASP A 136 -14.06 -4.17 4.21
C ASP A 136 -14.09 -2.84 4.92
N ILE A 137 -14.20 -1.77 4.13
CA ILE A 137 -14.28 -0.40 4.59
C ILE A 137 -15.61 0.15 4.10
N ALA A 138 -16.47 0.55 5.03
CA ALA A 138 -17.79 1.10 4.73
C ALA A 138 -18.06 2.36 5.53
N LYS A 139 -18.89 3.25 4.99
CA LYS A 139 -19.37 4.41 5.73
C LYS A 139 -20.34 3.97 6.84
N GLU A 140 -20.13 4.46 8.05
CA GLU A 140 -21.10 4.32 9.13
C GLU A 140 -22.26 5.31 8.91
N LYS A 141 -23.50 4.83 8.86
CA LYS A 141 -24.68 5.71 8.80
C LYS A 141 -25.03 6.14 10.22
N ASN A 142 -24.77 7.41 10.55
CA ASN A 142 -25.30 8.01 11.76
C ASN A 142 -26.83 8.09 11.67
N GLU A 143 -27.57 7.33 12.49
CA GLU A 143 -29.04 7.35 12.55
C GLU A 143 -29.64 8.65 13.14
N HIS A 144 -28.89 9.74 13.29
CA HIS A 144 -29.40 10.98 13.86
C HIS A 144 -29.43 12.06 12.79
N PHE A 145 -30.63 12.61 12.55
CA PHE A 145 -31.04 13.58 11.53
C PHE A 145 -31.60 13.00 10.21
N ALA A 146 -32.69 12.23 10.30
CA ALA A 146 -33.72 12.26 9.28
C ALA A 146 -34.94 13.03 9.83
N PRO A 147 -35.46 14.09 9.18
CA PRO A 147 -36.75 14.64 9.54
C PRO A 147 -37.82 13.58 9.30
N GLU A 148 -38.59 13.27 10.33
CA GLU A 148 -39.68 12.31 10.28
C GLU A 148 -40.65 12.70 9.16
N THR A 149 -40.59 11.95 8.06
CA THR A 149 -41.65 11.97 7.05
C THR A 149 -42.49 10.74 7.34
N GLU A 150 -43.64 10.96 7.99
CA GLU A 150 -44.59 9.91 8.29
C GLU A 150 -45.03 9.20 6.99
N GLY A 151 -44.99 7.87 7.03
CA GLY A 151 -45.73 7.02 6.11
C GLY A 151 -44.88 6.26 5.11
N GLN A 152 -44.24 5.18 5.56
CA GLN A 152 -44.20 3.93 4.82
C GLN A 152 -43.79 2.75 5.71
N ALA A 153 -44.54 1.66 5.56
CA ALA A 153 -44.50 0.49 6.42
C ALA A 153 -43.13 -0.19 6.44
N SER A 154 -42.64 -0.46 7.65
CA SER A 154 -41.46 -1.28 7.92
C SER A 154 -41.60 -2.67 7.28
N LEU A 155 -40.69 -2.99 6.38
CA LEU A 155 -40.37 -4.36 5.99
C LEU A 155 -38.87 -4.59 6.20
N LYS A 156 -38.58 -5.30 7.29
CA LYS A 156 -37.36 -6.08 7.61
C LYS A 156 -35.99 -5.42 7.42
N GLY A 157 -35.37 -5.16 8.57
CA GLY A 157 -34.00 -4.72 8.80
C GLY A 157 -32.90 -5.44 8.02
N GLY A 158 -32.03 -4.61 7.49
CA GLY A 158 -30.64 -4.82 7.15
C GLY A 158 -30.07 -3.41 7.01
N GLU A 159 -29.20 -2.99 7.92
CA GLU A 159 -28.49 -1.72 7.75
C GLU A 159 -27.66 -1.82 6.46
N GLU A 160 -28.08 -1.15 5.39
CA GLU A 160 -27.29 -1.08 4.17
C GLU A 160 -26.06 -0.19 4.44
N LYS A 161 -24.96 -0.81 4.87
CA LYS A 161 -23.62 -0.22 4.88
C LYS A 161 -23.17 -0.04 3.43
N GLU A 162 -22.82 1.18 3.06
CA GLU A 162 -22.28 1.47 1.73
C GLU A 162 -20.80 1.09 1.71
N GLU A 163 -20.48 -0.02 1.04
CA GLU A 163 -19.10 -0.52 0.88
C GLU A 163 -18.30 0.43 -0.02
N LEU A 164 -17.26 1.03 0.57
CA LEU A 164 -16.40 2.02 -0.09
C LEU A 164 -15.22 1.34 -0.78
N ALA A 165 -14.59 0.38 -0.11
CA ALA A 165 -13.45 -0.38 -0.60
C ALA A 165 -13.26 -1.69 0.18
N ARG A 166 -12.52 -2.61 -0.41
CA ARG A 166 -11.99 -3.82 0.23
C ARG A 166 -10.49 -3.86 -0.03
N ILE A 167 -9.70 -3.99 1.03
CA ILE A 167 -8.24 -4.13 0.97
C ILE A 167 -7.81 -5.52 1.45
N TYR A 168 -6.61 -5.93 1.08
CA TYR A 168 -6.09 -7.27 1.36
C TYR A 168 -4.67 -7.23 1.90
N THR A 169 -4.36 -8.20 2.76
CA THR A 169 -2.97 -8.57 3.07
C THR A 169 -2.75 -10.07 2.98
N ASP A 170 -1.62 -10.45 2.40
CA ASP A 170 -1.18 -11.84 2.23
C ASP A 170 -0.26 -12.23 3.38
N GLN A 171 -0.40 -13.44 3.92
CA GLN A 171 0.44 -13.91 5.02
C GLN A 171 1.93 -13.90 4.69
N ARG A 172 2.29 -14.03 3.41
CA ARG A 172 3.68 -14.05 2.94
C ARG A 172 4.32 -12.66 2.96
N GLU A 173 3.52 -11.60 2.90
CA GLU A 173 3.99 -10.20 2.85
C GLU A 173 3.76 -9.44 4.16
N VAL A 174 2.84 -9.90 5.03
CA VAL A 174 2.54 -9.20 6.28
C VAL A 174 3.75 -9.15 7.21
N GLN A 175 3.98 -7.98 7.82
CA GLN A 175 5.05 -7.84 8.81
C GLN A 175 4.71 -8.65 10.06
N GLN A 176 5.58 -9.59 10.44
CA GLN A 176 5.41 -10.37 11.66
C GLN A 176 6.11 -9.70 12.85
N ASP A 177 5.37 -9.47 13.94
CA ASP A 177 5.90 -8.97 15.19
C ASP A 177 5.32 -9.77 16.38
N GLN A 178 6.19 -10.57 17.01
CA GLN A 178 5.84 -11.38 18.18
C GLN A 178 5.57 -10.54 19.44
N THR A 179 6.04 -9.29 19.46
CA THR A 179 5.90 -8.38 20.60
C THR A 179 4.63 -7.53 20.51
N LEU A 180 4.05 -7.36 19.32
CA LEU A 180 2.85 -6.58 19.05
C LEU A 180 1.76 -6.81 20.10
N SER A 181 1.22 -5.72 20.62
CA SER A 181 0.09 -5.68 21.54
C SER A 181 -0.75 -4.46 21.24
N LEU A 182 -2.02 -4.50 21.66
CA LEU A 182 -2.84 -3.30 21.70
C LEU A 182 -2.15 -2.26 22.60
N GLN A 183 -2.09 -1.04 22.08
CA GLN A 183 -1.57 0.11 22.80
C GLN A 183 -2.75 0.91 23.36
N THR A 184 -2.45 1.85 24.25
CA THR A 184 -3.43 2.85 24.67
C THR A 184 -3.65 3.87 23.55
N GLU A 185 -4.80 4.55 23.57
CA GLU A 185 -5.11 5.63 22.61
C GLU A 185 -4.00 6.70 22.57
N GLN A 186 -3.46 7.07 23.74
CA GLN A 186 -2.36 8.02 23.87
C GLN A 186 -1.06 7.51 23.21
N GLU A 187 -0.73 6.23 23.35
CA GLU A 187 0.44 5.63 22.70
C GLU A 187 0.28 5.59 21.17
N TYR A 188 -0.93 5.30 20.66
CA TYR A 188 -1.22 5.39 19.23
C TYR A 188 -1.12 6.83 18.72
N GLU A 189 -1.60 7.81 19.47
CA GLU A 189 -1.46 9.23 19.10
C GLU A 189 0.02 9.66 19.05
N VAL A 190 0.82 9.27 20.04
CA VAL A 190 2.27 9.53 20.07
C VAL A 190 2.98 8.87 18.88
N ALA A 191 2.59 7.65 18.51
CA ALA A 191 3.11 6.94 17.35
C ALA A 191 2.73 7.65 16.03
N ALA A 192 1.47 8.07 15.89
CA ALA A 192 0.98 8.83 14.73
C ALA A 192 1.74 10.15 14.55
N ILE A 193 1.90 10.93 15.62
CA ILE A 193 2.68 12.18 15.59
C ILE A 193 4.14 11.91 15.22
N SER A 194 4.73 10.83 15.74
CA SER A 194 6.12 10.47 15.43
C SER A 194 6.30 10.09 13.96
N GLN A 195 5.33 9.40 13.37
CA GLN A 195 5.33 9.08 11.95
C GLN A 195 5.16 10.35 11.09
N ASP A 196 4.27 11.27 11.48
CA ASP A 196 4.09 12.54 10.78
C ASP A 196 5.36 13.40 10.79
N ILE A 197 6.08 13.42 11.93
CA ILE A 197 7.38 14.08 12.04
C ILE A 197 8.38 13.43 11.07
N LYS A 198 8.45 12.10 11.05
CA LYS A 198 9.36 11.36 10.16
C LYS A 198 9.07 11.64 8.69
N GLN A 199 7.80 11.62 8.29
CA GLN A 199 7.37 11.93 6.92
C GLN A 199 7.76 13.37 6.54
N ALA A 200 7.46 14.35 7.41
CA ALA A 200 7.83 15.75 7.16
C ALA A 200 9.34 15.96 7.07
N GLN A 201 10.14 15.24 7.89
CA GLN A 201 11.60 15.28 7.81
C GLN A 201 12.12 14.70 6.50
N GLN A 202 11.54 13.59 6.03
CA GLN A 202 11.91 13.01 4.75
C GLN A 202 11.59 13.96 3.58
N GLU A 203 10.44 14.63 3.62
CA GLU A 203 10.07 15.62 2.60
C GLU A 203 11.03 16.82 2.55
N VAL A 204 11.53 17.28 3.70
CA VAL A 204 12.58 18.30 3.76
C VAL A 204 13.84 17.82 3.04
N VAL A 205 14.31 16.60 3.32
CA VAL A 205 15.51 16.03 2.66
C VAL A 205 15.31 15.93 1.15
N ASP A 206 14.13 15.52 0.70
CA ASP A 206 13.84 15.39 -0.73
C ASP A 206 13.80 16.74 -1.44
N LYS A 207 13.26 17.79 -0.79
CA LYS A 207 13.26 19.17 -1.28
C LYS A 207 14.66 19.76 -1.34
N GLU A 208 15.49 19.53 -0.31
CA GLU A 208 16.91 19.93 -0.31
C GLU A 208 17.68 19.29 -1.47
N LYS A 209 17.41 18.02 -1.77
CA LYS A 209 17.99 17.32 -2.93
C LYS A 209 17.51 17.89 -4.26
N GLN A 210 16.27 18.38 -4.35
CA GLN A 210 15.76 19.07 -5.53
C GLN A 210 16.50 20.39 -5.75
N ILE A 211 16.66 21.19 -4.70
CA ILE A 211 17.45 22.44 -4.72
C ILE A 211 18.88 22.18 -5.20
N GLN A 212 19.56 21.16 -4.64
CA GLN A 212 20.93 20.82 -5.05
C GLN A 212 21.04 20.51 -6.55
N LYS A 213 20.06 19.80 -7.13
CA LYS A 213 20.04 19.51 -8.56
C LYS A 213 19.85 20.78 -9.39
N ILE A 214 18.97 21.67 -8.94
CA ILE A 214 18.74 22.96 -9.58
C ILE A 214 20.03 23.80 -9.55
N ASP A 215 20.73 23.86 -8.42
CA ASP A 215 22.01 24.57 -8.29
C ASP A 215 23.07 24.08 -9.28
N GLU A 216 23.16 22.76 -9.47
CA GLU A 216 24.05 22.18 -10.48
C GLU A 216 23.67 22.57 -11.91
N GLN A 217 22.37 22.66 -12.21
CA GLN A 217 21.87 23.11 -13.51
C GLN A 217 22.14 24.60 -13.74
N LEU A 218 21.85 25.44 -12.75
CA LEU A 218 22.13 26.87 -12.76
C LEU A 218 23.61 27.15 -13.02
N LYS A 219 24.50 26.41 -12.36
CA LYS A 219 25.95 26.54 -12.57
C LYS A 219 26.35 26.24 -14.02
N LYS A 220 25.78 25.20 -14.64
CA LYS A 220 26.05 24.85 -16.04
C LYS A 220 25.52 25.91 -17.01
N MET A 221 24.30 26.38 -16.79
CA MET A 221 23.68 27.43 -17.62
C MET A 221 24.47 28.74 -17.54
N ASN A 222 24.87 29.16 -16.34
CA ASN A 222 25.69 30.36 -16.15
C ASN A 222 27.05 30.24 -16.84
N GLN A 223 27.67 29.05 -16.80
CA GLN A 223 28.92 28.82 -17.54
C GLN A 223 28.70 28.87 -19.06
N GLU A 224 27.64 28.25 -19.57
CA GLU A 224 27.28 28.29 -21.00
C GLU A 224 27.05 29.73 -21.48
N MET A 225 26.35 30.56 -20.69
CA MET A 225 26.16 31.98 -21.02
C MET A 225 27.50 32.73 -21.12
N VAL A 226 28.41 32.56 -20.16
CA VAL A 226 29.75 33.18 -20.20
C VAL A 226 30.55 32.72 -21.43
N GLU A 227 30.47 31.45 -21.79
CA GLU A 227 31.13 30.92 -22.98
C GLU A 227 30.56 31.51 -24.28
N LEU A 228 29.24 31.65 -24.38
CA LEU A 228 28.55 32.26 -25.52
C LEU A 228 28.88 33.76 -25.63
N GLU A 229 28.87 34.51 -24.53
CA GLU A 229 29.27 35.92 -24.49
C GLU A 229 30.70 36.12 -25.00
N SER A 230 31.62 35.21 -24.64
CA SER A 230 33.01 35.27 -25.13
C SER A 230 33.12 34.97 -26.63
N GLN A 231 32.26 34.11 -27.18
CA GLN A 231 32.29 33.72 -28.60
C GLN A 231 31.84 34.85 -29.52
N GLN A 232 30.90 35.69 -29.06
CA GLN A 232 30.38 36.82 -29.83
C GLN A 232 31.46 37.76 -30.40
N MET A 233 32.64 37.85 -29.76
CA MET A 233 33.76 38.68 -30.25
C MET A 233 34.28 38.26 -31.64
N TYR A 234 34.06 37.01 -32.04
CA TYR A 234 34.58 36.43 -33.28
C TYR A 234 33.48 36.13 -34.31
N GLU A 235 32.23 36.44 -33.98
CA GLU A 235 31.05 36.13 -34.77
C GLU A 235 30.68 37.26 -35.74
N THR A 236 30.00 36.88 -36.83
CA THR A 236 29.30 37.83 -37.71
C THR A 236 28.02 38.35 -37.04
N GLU A 237 27.45 39.45 -37.56
CA GLU A 237 26.23 40.04 -36.97
C GLU A 237 25.04 39.06 -36.95
N GLU A 238 24.85 38.25 -37.99
CA GLU A 238 23.77 37.24 -38.01
C GLU A 238 23.99 36.12 -36.97
N GLU A 239 25.24 35.73 -36.72
CA GLU A 239 25.59 34.75 -35.69
C GLU A 239 25.38 35.33 -34.29
N LYS A 240 25.78 36.58 -34.07
CA LYS A 240 25.55 37.29 -32.79
C LYS A 240 24.07 37.38 -32.43
N GLU A 241 23.19 37.62 -33.40
CA GLU A 241 21.73 37.63 -33.15
C GLU A 241 21.25 36.26 -32.63
N LYS A 242 21.74 35.16 -33.21
CA LYS A 242 21.40 33.79 -32.77
C LYS A 242 21.97 33.49 -31.39
N THR A 243 23.21 33.88 -31.14
CA THR A 243 23.88 33.73 -29.84
C THR A 243 23.16 34.51 -28.76
N THR A 244 22.75 35.75 -29.04
CA THR A 244 21.95 36.58 -28.11
C THR A 244 20.61 35.93 -27.79
N ALA A 245 19.87 35.45 -28.80
CA ALA A 245 18.61 34.76 -28.57
C ALA A 245 18.79 33.49 -27.72
N ARG A 246 19.93 32.80 -27.82
CA ARG A 246 20.26 31.65 -26.97
C ARG A 246 20.55 32.05 -25.53
N ILE A 247 21.29 33.14 -25.32
CA ILE A 247 21.53 33.70 -23.97
C ILE A 247 20.20 34.09 -23.33
N ASP A 248 19.33 34.81 -24.03
CA ASP A 248 18.02 35.20 -23.53
C ASP A 248 17.17 33.98 -23.11
N GLN A 249 17.25 32.87 -23.86
CA GLN A 249 16.60 31.62 -23.46
C GLN A 249 17.15 31.04 -22.17
N LEU A 250 18.47 31.02 -22.02
CA LEU A 250 19.14 30.54 -20.80
C LEU A 250 18.81 31.42 -19.58
N GLU A 251 18.77 32.74 -19.74
CA GLU A 251 18.37 33.67 -18.68
C GLU A 251 16.94 33.40 -18.20
N ASN A 252 16.01 33.19 -19.13
CA ASN A 252 14.63 32.83 -18.79
C ASN A 252 14.53 31.48 -18.05
N GLU A 253 15.38 30.51 -18.38
CA GLU A 253 15.45 29.24 -17.65
C GLU A 253 16.05 29.39 -16.26
N VAL A 254 17.09 30.22 -16.10
CA VAL A 254 17.69 30.58 -14.81
C VAL A 254 16.66 31.22 -13.90
N ASP A 255 15.91 32.21 -14.39
CA ASP A 255 14.84 32.88 -13.64
C ASP A 255 13.76 31.90 -13.16
N ARG A 256 13.37 30.95 -14.03
CA ARG A 256 12.40 29.90 -13.68
C ARG A 256 12.94 29.04 -12.53
N PHE A 257 14.17 28.58 -12.64
CA PHE A 257 14.79 27.72 -11.62
C PHE A 257 15.04 28.42 -10.29
N GLN A 258 15.33 29.72 -10.30
CA GLN A 258 15.43 30.52 -9.07
C GLN A 258 14.08 30.62 -8.34
N ARG A 259 12.97 30.78 -9.08
CA ARG A 259 11.63 30.76 -8.49
C ARG A 259 11.30 29.39 -7.89
N GLU A 260 11.59 28.31 -8.62
CA GLU A 260 11.39 26.93 -8.13
C GLU A 260 12.19 26.66 -6.84
N THR A 261 13.44 27.14 -6.78
CA THR A 261 14.27 27.06 -5.56
C THR A 261 13.61 27.80 -4.39
N THR A 262 13.13 29.02 -4.62
CA THR A 262 12.44 29.83 -3.59
C THR A 262 11.16 29.13 -3.08
N GLU A 263 10.41 28.48 -3.97
CA GLU A 263 9.22 27.70 -3.61
C GLU A 263 9.58 26.48 -2.73
N HIS A 264 10.66 25.77 -3.07
CA HIS A 264 11.17 24.68 -2.25
C HIS A 264 11.66 25.15 -0.88
N GLU A 265 12.41 26.25 -0.80
CA GLU A 265 12.87 26.84 0.48
C GLU A 265 11.70 27.24 1.38
N THR A 266 10.67 27.87 0.81
CA THR A 266 9.44 28.23 1.54
C THR A 266 8.71 27.00 2.08
N THR A 267 8.67 25.93 1.28
CA THR A 267 8.09 24.64 1.70
C THR A 267 8.88 24.03 2.85
N ILE A 268 10.22 24.03 2.75
CA ILE A 268 11.11 23.54 3.82
C ILE A 268 10.86 24.29 5.12
N GLN A 269 10.77 25.64 5.09
CA GLN A 269 10.50 26.43 6.27
C GLN A 269 9.16 26.03 6.92
N THR A 270 8.11 25.91 6.12
CA THR A 270 6.77 25.51 6.58
C THR A 270 6.79 24.12 7.23
N LEU A 271 7.49 23.16 6.62
CA LEU A 271 7.67 21.81 7.17
C LEU A 271 8.44 21.82 8.49
N GLN A 272 9.50 22.63 8.60
CA GLN A 272 10.28 22.76 9.83
C GLN A 272 9.45 23.34 10.99
N GLU A 273 8.62 24.35 10.72
CA GLU A 273 7.68 24.89 11.69
C GLU A 273 6.65 23.82 12.13
N LYS A 274 6.09 23.05 11.19
CA LYS A 274 5.21 21.91 11.49
C LYS A 274 5.89 20.86 12.36
N ILE A 275 7.11 20.45 12.02
CA ILE A 275 7.90 19.48 12.80
C ILE A 275 8.09 19.97 14.23
N LYS A 276 8.40 21.26 14.43
CA LYS A 276 8.55 21.84 15.76
C LYS A 276 7.26 21.72 16.57
N MET A 277 6.13 22.13 16.00
CA MET A 277 4.83 22.04 16.68
C MET A 277 4.43 20.60 17.04
N LEU A 278 4.69 19.65 16.14
CA LEU A 278 4.42 18.23 16.38
C LEU A 278 5.30 17.66 17.51
N LYS A 279 6.57 18.06 17.58
CA LYS A 279 7.47 17.66 18.68
C LYS A 279 6.99 18.19 20.02
N GLU A 280 6.61 19.47 20.09
CA GLU A 280 6.04 20.07 21.30
C GLU A 280 4.74 19.37 21.72
N LYS A 281 3.84 19.07 20.76
CA LYS A 281 2.61 18.29 21.02
C LYS A 281 2.94 16.92 21.63
N ARG A 282 3.89 16.18 21.04
CA ARG A 282 4.30 14.87 21.53
C ARG A 282 4.89 14.93 22.94
N GLU A 283 5.77 15.89 23.21
CA GLU A 283 6.39 16.06 24.53
C GLU A 283 5.35 16.33 25.62
N MET A 284 4.31 17.12 25.33
CA MET A 284 3.17 17.34 26.24
C MET A 284 2.34 16.09 26.50
N MET A 285 2.33 15.14 25.56
CA MET A 285 1.63 13.86 25.70
C MET A 285 2.47 12.84 26.45
N GLU A 286 3.79 12.95 26.45
CA GLU A 286 4.68 12.03 27.17
C GLU A 286 4.91 12.45 28.64
N SER A 287 4.54 13.70 29.00
CA SER A 287 4.70 14.29 30.34
C SER A 287 3.54 14.01 31.29
#